data_AF-A0A3T0MYZ8-F1
#
_entry.id   AF-A0A3T0MYZ8-F1
#
_cell.length_a   1.000
_cell.length_b   1.000
_cell.length_c   1.000
_cell.angle_alpha   90.00
_cell.angle_beta   90.00
_cell.angle_gamma   90.00
#
_symmetry.space_group_name_H-M   'P 1'
#
loop_
_entity.id
_entity.type
_entity.pdbx_description
1 polymer ?
#
loop_
_entity_poly.entity_id
_entity_poly.type
_entity_poly.pdbx_seq_one_letter_code
_entity_poly.pdbx_strand_id
1 'polypeptide(L)' 'MPPKRTSKDAHRIHILMDDDELKEVDDYSFHPSVQIRTRSAAIRSLIEKGLAQHRSEIDKADDS' A
#
# COMPACT_ATOMS: atom_id res chain seq x y z
N MET A 1 -26.77 -4.61 6.92
CA MET A 1 -25.81 -4.94 5.84
C MET A 1 -24.66 -5.72 6.49
N PRO A 2 -24.42 -7.00 6.17
CA PRO A 2 -23.35 -7.75 6.82
C PRO A 2 -21.97 -7.23 6.37
N PRO A 3 -20.94 -7.25 7.23
CA PRO A 3 -19.60 -6.85 6.84
C PRO A 3 -19.11 -7.77 5.71
N LYS A 4 -18.67 -7.18 4.59
CA LYS A 4 -18.01 -7.89 3.49
C LYS A 4 -16.82 -8.65 4.11
N ARG A 5 -16.92 -9.98 4.18
CA ARG A 5 -15.80 -10.82 4.60
C ARG A 5 -14.63 -10.50 3.69
N THR A 6 -13.53 -10.04 4.28
CA THR A 6 -12.23 -10.06 3.63
C THR A 6 -11.97 -11.47 3.13
N SER A 7 -11.23 -11.63 2.03
CA SER A 7 -10.91 -12.97 1.49
C SER A 7 -10.38 -13.87 2.62
N LYS A 8 -10.65 -15.17 2.54
CA LYS A 8 -10.25 -16.13 3.59
C LYS A 8 -8.73 -16.16 3.85
N ASP A 9 -7.94 -15.59 2.94
CA ASP A 9 -6.47 -15.57 2.98
C ASP A 9 -5.90 -14.18 3.34
N ALA A 10 -6.75 -13.21 3.65
CA ALA A 10 -6.29 -11.88 4.05
C ALA A 10 -5.69 -11.94 5.46
N HIS A 11 -4.36 -11.88 5.56
CA HIS A 11 -3.66 -11.78 6.84
C HIS A 11 -3.65 -10.32 7.33
N ARG A 12 -4.08 -10.11 8.58
CA ARG A 12 -3.99 -8.80 9.23
C ARG A 12 -2.68 -8.74 10.00
N ILE A 13 -1.87 -7.74 9.68
CA ILE A 13 -0.65 -7.40 10.39
C ILE A 13 -0.80 -6.05 11.08
N HIS A 14 -0.09 -5.88 12.19
CA HIS A 14 0.02 -4.62 12.92
C HIS A 14 1.46 -4.14 12.80
N ILE A 15 1.63 -2.87 12.43
CA ILE A 15 2.94 -2.24 12.20
C ILE A 15 2.99 -1.00 13.09
N LEU A 16 4.13 -0.79 13.73
CA LEU A 16 4.44 0.47 14.41
C LEU A 16 5.09 1.41 13.38
N MET A 17 4.56 2.62 13.28
CA MET A 17 5.09 3.71 12.46
C MET A 17 5.09 4.96 13.33
N ASP A 18 5.99 5.87 13.00
CA ASP A 18 6.00 7.19 13.63
C ASP A 18 4.78 8.00 13.15
N ASP A 19 4.38 9.00 13.95
CA ASP A 19 3.19 9.81 13.66
C ASP A 19 3.33 10.57 12.33
N ASP A 20 4.55 11.01 12.00
CA ASP A 20 4.85 11.73 10.76
C ASP A 20 4.72 10.80 9.54
N GLU A 21 5.23 9.57 9.62
CA GLU A 21 5.08 8.56 8.55
C GLU A 21 3.61 8.19 8.35
N LEU A 22 2.86 8.08 9.45
CA LEU A 22 1.44 7.76 9.40
C LEU A 22 0.64 8.87 8.72
N LYS A 23 1.05 10.13 8.91
CA LYS A 23 0.45 11.29 8.26
C LYS A 23 0.71 11.30 6.76
N GLU A 24 1.92 10.95 6.32
CA GLU A 24 2.22 10.86 4.87
C GLU A 24 1.33 9.84 4.16
N VAL A 25 1.03 8.71 4.80
CA VAL A 25 0.11 7.70 4.27
C VAL A 25 -1.31 8.26 4.15
N ASP A 26 -1.75 9.05 5.12
CA ASP A 26 -3.05 9.70 5.08
C ASP A 26 -3.12 10.75 3.96
N ASP A 27 -2.10 11.61 3.83
CA ASP A 27 -2.00 12.61 2.78
C ASP A 27 -2.04 11.97 1.38
N TYR A 28 -1.34 10.84 1.19
CA TYR A 28 -1.44 10.04 -0.03
C TYR A 28 -2.85 9.48 -0.25
N SER A 29 -3.51 8.97 0.80
CA SER A 29 -4.86 8.39 0.71
C SER A 29 -5.90 9.42 0.26
N PHE A 30 -5.78 10.66 0.76
CA PHE A 30 -6.68 11.78 0.43
C PHE A 30 -6.28 12.54 -0.84
N HIS A 31 -5.17 12.17 -1.48
CA HIS A 31 -4.74 12.84 -2.70
C HIS A 31 -5.84 12.76 -3.78
N PRO A 32 -6.19 13.87 -4.45
CA PRO A 32 -7.34 13.94 -5.36
C PRO A 32 -7.33 12.93 -6.52
N SER A 33 -6.14 12.47 -6.92
CA SER A 33 -5.96 11.50 -8.01
C SER A 33 -6.04 10.04 -7.59
N VAL A 34 -5.95 9.73 -6.28
CA VAL A 34 -5.84 8.35 -5.78
C VAL A 34 -7.15 7.92 -5.10
N GLN A 35 -7.87 8.85 -4.43
CA GLN A 35 -9.19 8.66 -3.81
C GLN A 35 -9.35 7.33 -3.03
N ILE A 36 -8.35 6.97 -2.24
CA ILE A 36 -8.40 5.73 -1.47
C ILE A 36 -9.15 5.95 -0.16
N ARG A 37 -10.15 5.10 0.10
CA ARG A 37 -11.07 5.28 1.23
C ARG A 37 -10.52 4.86 2.59
N THR A 38 -9.45 4.07 2.63
CA THR A 38 -8.92 3.53 3.90
C THR A 38 -7.41 3.49 3.88
N ARG A 39 -6.78 3.82 5.00
CA ARG A 39 -5.32 3.71 5.19
C ARG A 39 -4.78 2.33 4.81
N SER A 40 -5.48 1.25 5.16
CA SER A 40 -5.07 -0.12 4.79
C SER A 40 -5.11 -0.39 3.28
N ALA A 41 -5.94 0.32 2.52
CA ALA A 41 -5.93 0.23 1.05
C ALA A 41 -4.84 1.13 0.46
N ALA A 42 -4.54 2.27 1.10
CA ALA A 42 -3.47 3.17 0.69
C ALA A 42 -2.11 2.48 0.83
N ILE A 43 -1.87 1.84 1.98
CA ILE A 43 -0.67 1.03 2.25
C ILE A 43 -0.54 -0.10 1.22
N ARG A 44 -1.61 -0.82 0.90
CA ARG A 44 -1.57 -1.87 -0.14
C ARG A 44 -1.17 -1.31 -1.50
N SER A 45 -1.74 -0.17 -1.90
CA SER A 45 -1.38 0.49 -3.16
C SER A 45 0.09 0.94 -3.19
N LEU A 46 0.61 1.46 -2.09
CA LEU A 46 2.02 1.87 -1.98
C LEU A 46 2.96 0.67 -2.08
N ILE A 47 2.64 -0.44 -1.41
CA ILE A 47 3.40 -1.69 -1.48
C ILE A 47 3.41 -2.23 -2.91
N GLU A 48 2.26 -2.28 -3.59
CA GLU A 48 2.17 -2.74 -4.99
C GLU A 48 3.05 -1.90 -5.93
N LYS A 49 3.04 -0.57 -5.76
CA LYS A 49 3.90 0.34 -6.54
C LYS A 49 5.38 0.10 -6.27
N GLY A 50 5.76 -0.01 -4.99
CA GLY A 50 7.14 -0.27 -4.59
C GLY A 50 7.67 -1.61 -5.13
N LEU A 51 6.85 -2.67 -5.06
CA LEU A 51 7.20 -3.99 -5.61
C LEU A 51 7.36 -3.97 -7.13
N ALA A 52 6.48 -3.28 -7.85
CA ALA A 52 6.56 -3.15 -9.30
C ALA A 52 7.82 -2.39 -9.75
N GLN A 53 8.17 -1.31 -9.02
CA GLN A 53 9.38 -0.56 -9.27
C GLN A 53 10.63 -1.40 -9.01
N HIS A 54 10.71 -2.06 -7.85
CA HIS A 54 11.86 -2.90 -7.49
C HIS A 54 12.06 -4.06 -8.47
N ARG A 55 10.97 -4.68 -8.93
CA ARG A 55 11.04 -5.72 -9.96
C ARG A 55 11.62 -5.17 -11.27
N SER A 56 11.18 -3.98 -11.69
CA SER A 56 11.69 -3.33 -12.89
C SER A 56 13.17 -2.94 -12.78
N GLU A 57 13.66 -2.68 -11.57
CA GLU A 57 15.07 -2.40 -11.30
C GLU A 57 15.93 -3.68 -11.36
N ILE A 58 15.43 -4.80 -10.80
CA ILE A 58 16.07 -6.12 -10.93
C ILE A 58 16.16 -6.53 -12.40
N ASP A 59 15.04 -6.47 -13.13
CA ASP A 59 14.99 -6.91 -14.53
C ASP A 59 15.98 -6.13 -15.42
N LYS A 60 16.31 -4.88 -15.06
CA LYS A 60 17.33 -4.07 -15.76
C LYS A 60 18.77 -4.42 -15.40
N ALA A 61 18.99 -4.90 -14.17
CA ALA A 61 20.32 -5.29 -13.69
C ALA A 61 20.79 -6.61 -14.32
N ASP A 62 19.86 -7.50 -14.68
CA ASP A 62 20.17 -8.79 -15.33
C ASP A 62 20.42 -8.65 -16.85
N ASP A 63 20.02 -7.53 -17.47
CA ASP A 63 20.18 -7.26 -18.91
C ASP A 63 21.46 -6.44 -19.23
N SER A 64 22.30 -6.15 -18.21
CA SER A 64 23.57 -5.41 -18.29
C SER A 64 24.77 -6.30 -17.98
#